data_AF-D0N7W5-F1
#
_entry.id   AF-D0N7W5-F1
#
_cell.length_a   1.000
_cell.length_b   1.000
_cell.length_c   1.000
_cell.angle_alpha   90.00
_cell.angle_beta   90.00
_cell.angle_gamma   90.00
#
_symmetry.space_group_name_H-M   'P 1'
#
loop_
_entity.id
_entity.type
_entity.pdbx_description
1 polymer ?
#
loop_
_entity_poly.entity_id
_entity_poly.type
_entity_poly.pdbx_seq_one_letter_code
_entity_poly.pdbx_strand_id
1 'polypeptide(L)'
;MASFDDLAFTAADTASTAAVELFCRDCNEVPQSMTADRKRCLMCGCELERRQQPTAPAGQTSVQELQTMVMRLLTQIGTDWNGGGDTGARRPASDEAVKNLGPFTADQASTIEVAVIVEGIKGEVIAIPGNFGPCESIKKRSVVIADPFDGAKPFQTISEMKDKIVVMARGGCTFAQKVLRAQAAGAAGVIIIQTVDVWPYTMTDSSGESKNVTIPAFMMSAKVGKGFVEFVRDKRDEGISADIIVRKDARECVICQVEMSIGMKVTRMPCQHMFHTVCLHEWLQIGNSCPICRVEIAAKRTAHNSLSSSQNAQQRGDFAWSEWFS
;
A
#
# COMPACT_ATOMS: atom_id res chain seq x y z
N MET A 1 8.77 76.47 23.87
CA MET A 1 7.74 76.46 24.94
C MET A 1 6.44 76.94 24.34
N ALA A 2 5.50 76.04 24.08
CA ALA A 2 4.06 76.25 23.84
C ALA A 2 3.52 74.86 23.42
N SER A 3 2.73 74.20 24.27
CA SER A 3 1.27 74.28 24.32
C SER A 3 0.65 73.56 23.12
N PHE A 4 0.09 72.37 23.39
CA PHE A 4 -0.83 71.66 22.53
C PHE A 4 -2.24 72.16 22.88
N ASP A 5 -2.83 72.98 22.02
CA ASP A 5 -4.26 73.24 22.02
C ASP A 5 -4.90 72.51 20.82
N ASP A 6 -5.93 71.76 21.15
CA ASP A 6 -7.15 71.44 20.40
C ASP A 6 -7.12 71.43 18.87
N LEU A 7 -7.37 70.25 18.29
CA LEU A 7 -8.29 70.14 17.15
C LEU A 7 -9.12 68.84 17.28
N ALA A 8 -10.41 69.05 17.57
CA ALA A 8 -11.46 68.06 17.46
C ALA A 8 -11.50 67.46 16.04
N PHE A 9 -11.66 66.14 15.94
CA PHE A 9 -12.07 65.49 14.70
C PHE A 9 -13.35 64.69 14.96
N THR A 10 -14.40 65.15 14.32
CA THR A 10 -15.73 64.56 14.26
C THR A 10 -15.69 63.13 13.75
N ALA A 11 -16.31 62.21 14.49
CA ALA A 11 -16.59 60.85 14.03
C ALA A 11 -17.59 60.90 12.87
N ALA A 12 -17.18 60.41 11.70
CA ALA A 12 -18.09 60.06 10.62
C ALA A 12 -18.25 58.54 10.61
N ASP A 13 -19.45 58.08 10.96
CA ASP A 13 -19.90 56.69 10.80
C ASP A 13 -19.86 56.32 9.31
N THR A 14 -18.99 55.37 8.95
CA THR A 14 -19.15 54.59 7.72
C THR A 14 -19.36 53.14 8.10
N ALA A 15 -20.62 52.69 8.01
CA ALA A 15 -20.99 51.29 8.12
C ALA A 15 -20.31 50.47 7.01
N SER A 16 -19.29 49.69 7.38
CA SER A 16 -18.70 48.68 6.50
C SER A 16 -19.58 47.44 6.53
N THR A 17 -20.25 47.15 5.41
CA THR A 17 -20.93 45.87 5.20
C THR A 17 -19.88 44.76 5.16
N ALA A 18 -19.79 43.96 6.23
CA ALA A 18 -18.88 42.84 6.33
C ALA A 18 -19.14 41.81 5.21
N ALA A 19 -18.18 41.66 4.30
CA ALA A 19 -18.19 40.62 3.29
C ALA A 19 -18.05 39.26 3.99
N VAL A 20 -19.02 38.37 3.78
CA VAL A 20 -19.02 37.03 4.37
C VAL A 20 -17.98 36.17 3.65
N GLU A 21 -16.89 35.83 4.32
CA GLU A 21 -15.89 34.87 3.81
C GLU A 21 -16.42 33.43 3.93
N LEU A 22 -16.38 32.70 2.82
CA LEU A 22 -16.71 31.28 2.72
C LEU A 22 -15.43 30.45 2.85
N PHE A 23 -15.50 29.33 3.59
CA PHE A 23 -14.35 28.50 3.95
C PHE A 23 -14.62 27.01 3.72
N CYS A 24 -13.58 26.25 3.35
CA CYS A 24 -13.64 24.80 3.18
C CYS A 24 -12.94 24.09 4.35
N ARG A 25 -13.72 23.34 5.14
CA ARG A 25 -13.24 22.67 6.36
C ARG A 25 -12.20 21.57 6.08
N ASP A 26 -12.32 20.86 4.96
CA ASP A 26 -11.44 19.72 4.65
C ASP A 26 -10.11 20.13 4.05
N CYS A 27 -10.05 21.25 3.31
CA CYS A 27 -8.81 21.76 2.73
C CYS A 27 -8.07 22.71 3.68
N ASN A 28 -8.73 23.18 4.75
CA ASN A 28 -8.21 24.13 5.74
C ASN A 28 -7.55 25.39 5.15
N GLU A 29 -7.99 25.82 3.97
CA GLU A 29 -7.54 27.00 3.25
C GLU A 29 -8.74 27.82 2.76
N VAL A 30 -8.54 29.14 2.60
CA VAL A 30 -9.51 30.01 1.93
C VAL A 30 -9.49 29.67 0.44
N PRO A 31 -10.60 29.24 -0.19
CA PRO A 31 -10.56 28.75 -1.57
C PRO A 31 -10.13 29.87 -2.53
N GLN A 32 -8.96 29.73 -3.16
CA GLN A 32 -8.49 30.65 -4.19
C GLN A 32 -9.34 30.59 -5.48
N SER A 33 -10.15 29.53 -5.64
CA SER A 33 -11.08 29.35 -6.75
C SER A 33 -12.31 28.55 -6.30
N MET A 34 -13.50 28.99 -6.70
CA MET A 34 -14.80 28.36 -6.39
C MET A 34 -15.53 27.96 -7.68
N THR A 35 -16.46 26.99 -7.59
CA THR A 35 -17.39 26.66 -8.68
C THR A 35 -18.23 27.87 -9.07
N ALA A 36 -18.80 27.90 -10.29
CA ALA A 36 -19.54 29.06 -10.82
C ALA A 36 -20.72 29.52 -9.93
N ASP A 37 -21.28 28.60 -9.14
CA ASP A 37 -22.35 28.83 -8.16
C ASP A 37 -21.85 29.23 -6.76
N ARG A 38 -20.52 29.30 -6.54
CA ARG A 38 -19.84 29.68 -5.28
C ARG A 38 -20.26 28.87 -4.04
N LYS A 39 -20.73 27.63 -4.22
CA LYS A 39 -21.19 26.79 -3.11
C LYS A 39 -20.24 25.65 -2.79
N ARG A 40 -19.33 25.27 -3.69
CA ARG A 40 -18.49 24.08 -3.54
C ARG A 40 -17.01 24.38 -3.80
N CYS A 41 -16.16 23.72 -3.03
CA CYS A 41 -14.71 23.76 -3.20
C CYS A 41 -14.31 22.99 -4.48
N LEU A 42 -13.55 23.61 -5.38
CA LEU A 42 -13.09 22.96 -6.62
C LEU A 42 -12.04 21.87 -6.37
N MET A 43 -11.35 21.90 -5.23
CA MET A 43 -10.27 20.95 -4.90
C MET A 43 -10.80 19.63 -4.33
N CYS A 44 -11.88 19.67 -3.54
CA CYS A 44 -12.42 18.48 -2.85
C CYS A 44 -13.91 18.21 -3.14
N GLY A 45 -14.65 19.13 -3.74
CA GLY A 45 -16.08 18.99 -4.06
C GLY A 45 -17.04 19.25 -2.90
N CYS A 46 -16.54 19.49 -1.68
CA CYS A 46 -17.36 19.74 -0.49
C CYS A 46 -18.05 21.11 -0.51
N GLU A 47 -19.19 21.23 0.17
CA GLU A 47 -19.89 22.51 0.33
C GLU A 47 -19.13 23.48 1.23
N LEU A 48 -19.14 24.76 0.85
CA LEU A 48 -18.44 25.82 1.56
C LEU A 48 -19.31 26.38 2.69
N GLU A 49 -18.72 26.55 3.87
CA GLU A 49 -19.41 27.07 5.05
C GLU A 49 -19.11 28.57 5.25
N ARG A 50 -20.06 29.32 5.80
CA ARG A 50 -19.85 30.75 6.15
C ARG A 50 -19.07 30.86 7.44
N ARG A 51 -17.94 31.57 7.42
CA ARG A 51 -17.22 31.92 8.63
C ARG A 51 -17.88 33.13 9.29
N GLN A 52 -18.61 32.92 10.38
CA GLN A 52 -18.99 34.04 11.25
C GLN A 52 -17.73 34.50 11.99
N GLN A 53 -17.29 35.75 11.75
CA GLN A 53 -16.28 36.35 12.61
C GLN A 53 -16.84 36.45 14.03
N PRO A 54 -16.09 36.01 15.07
CA PRO A 54 -16.50 36.20 16.44
C PRO A 54 -16.54 37.71 16.71
N THR A 55 -17.73 38.26 16.96
CA THR A 55 -17.86 39.64 17.45
C THR A 55 -17.26 39.69 18.85
N ALA A 56 -16.10 40.34 18.98
CA ALA A 56 -15.47 40.57 20.27
C ALA A 56 -16.39 41.41 21.16
N PRO A 57 -16.74 40.98 22.39
CA PRO A 57 -17.39 41.86 23.33
C PRO A 57 -16.35 42.89 23.80
N ALA A 58 -16.66 44.18 23.61
CA ALA A 58 -15.93 45.26 24.25
C ALA A 58 -16.29 45.28 25.74
N GLY A 59 -15.37 44.83 26.59
CA GLY A 59 -15.54 44.85 28.04
C GLY A 59 -14.63 43.84 28.70
N GLN A 60 -13.94 44.26 29.77
CA GLN A 60 -12.98 43.46 30.55
C GLN A 60 -13.53 42.06 30.84
N THR A 61 -12.98 41.05 30.17
CA THR A 61 -13.41 39.66 30.39
C THR A 61 -12.92 39.23 31.76
N SER A 62 -13.87 38.91 32.63
CA SER A 62 -13.55 38.45 33.98
C SER A 62 -12.83 37.08 33.92
N VAL A 63 -12.03 36.76 34.94
CA VAL A 63 -11.38 35.44 35.06
C VAL A 63 -12.42 34.30 34.98
N GLN A 64 -13.65 34.56 35.46
CA GLN A 64 -14.77 33.62 35.38
C GLN A 64 -15.28 33.41 33.94
N GLU A 65 -15.27 34.44 33.10
CA GLU A 65 -15.63 34.30 31.68
C GLU A 65 -14.55 33.54 30.90
N LEU A 66 -13.28 33.79 31.18
CA LEU A 66 -12.17 33.01 30.62
C LEU A 66 -12.23 31.56 31.08
N GLN A 67 -12.51 31.28 32.35
CA GLN A 67 -12.75 29.92 32.84
C GLN A 67 -13.94 29.28 32.15
N THR A 68 -15.01 30.03 31.90
CA THR A 68 -16.21 29.52 31.21
C THR A 68 -15.93 29.23 29.73
N MET A 69 -15.13 30.07 29.06
CA MET A 69 -14.68 29.84 27.68
C MET A 69 -13.73 28.64 27.58
N VAL A 70 -12.79 28.50 28.51
CA VAL A 70 -11.87 27.35 28.58
C VAL A 70 -12.67 26.07 28.86
N MET A 71 -13.61 26.08 29.82
CA MET A 71 -14.46 24.92 30.09
C MET A 71 -15.36 24.59 28.91
N ARG A 72 -15.89 25.58 28.17
CA ARG A 72 -16.61 25.34 26.91
C ARG A 72 -15.71 24.72 25.85
N LEU A 73 -14.49 25.22 25.67
CA LEU A 73 -13.54 24.68 24.70
C LEU A 73 -13.13 23.24 25.06
N LEU A 74 -12.86 22.97 26.34
CA LEU A 74 -12.59 21.62 26.85
C LEU A 74 -13.80 20.70 26.72
N THR A 75 -15.02 21.23 26.88
CA THR A 75 -16.26 20.48 26.64
C THR A 75 -16.46 20.23 25.15
N GLN A 76 -16.09 21.16 24.27
CA GLN A 76 -16.23 21.03 22.82
C GLN A 76 -15.21 20.04 22.24
N ILE A 77 -13.97 20.09 22.72
CA ILE A 77 -12.95 19.04 22.50
C ILE A 77 -13.46 17.72 23.13
N GLY A 78 -14.07 17.77 24.31
CA GLY A 78 -14.65 16.61 24.99
C GLY A 78 -15.85 15.99 24.26
N THR A 79 -16.68 16.77 23.55
CA THR A 79 -17.81 16.29 22.76
C THR A 79 -17.39 15.78 21.39
N ASP A 80 -16.29 16.29 20.83
CA ASP A 80 -15.61 15.66 19.68
C ASP A 80 -14.99 14.31 20.08
N TRP A 81 -14.67 14.12 21.36
CA TRP A 81 -14.23 12.84 21.94
C TRP A 81 -15.41 11.94 22.37
N ASN A 82 -16.59 12.51 22.65
CA ASN A 82 -17.73 11.80 23.22
C ASN A 82 -19.01 11.89 22.37
N GLY A 83 -18.85 11.70 21.05
CA GLY A 83 -19.89 11.15 20.17
C GLY A 83 -20.97 12.11 19.69
N GLY A 84 -20.77 12.67 18.49
CA GLY A 84 -21.81 13.39 17.74
C GLY A 84 -21.52 13.46 16.23
N GLY A 85 -20.96 12.41 15.64
CA GLY A 85 -20.69 12.34 14.20
C GLY A 85 -19.89 11.09 13.85
N ASP A 86 -20.49 10.24 13.01
CA ASP A 86 -19.98 8.96 12.53
C ASP A 86 -18.58 9.07 11.86
N THR A 87 -17.52 9.01 12.66
CA THR A 87 -16.15 8.75 12.18
C THR A 87 -15.48 7.72 13.08
N GLY A 88 -15.87 6.45 12.90
CA GLY A 88 -15.30 5.29 13.60
C GLY A 88 -13.78 5.15 13.53
N ALA A 89 -13.09 5.93 12.68
CA ALA A 89 -11.66 5.92 12.45
C ALA A 89 -10.78 6.55 13.56
N ARG A 90 -11.36 7.45 14.38
CA ARG A 90 -10.61 8.22 15.42
C ARG A 90 -10.59 7.59 16.80
N ARG A 91 -11.33 6.50 17.02
CA ARG A 91 -11.26 5.78 18.29
C ARG A 91 -10.07 4.80 18.25
N PRO A 92 -9.42 4.56 19.40
CA PRO A 92 -8.45 3.48 19.53
C PRO A 92 -9.05 2.14 19.09
N ALA A 93 -8.22 1.28 18.51
CA ALA A 93 -8.61 -0.10 18.29
C ALA A 93 -8.81 -0.82 19.64
N SER A 94 -9.73 -1.79 19.71
CA SER A 94 -9.83 -2.63 20.90
C SER A 94 -8.63 -3.57 21.00
N ASP A 95 -8.20 -3.87 22.23
CA ASP A 95 -7.09 -4.80 22.48
C ASP A 95 -7.29 -6.15 21.79
N GLU A 96 -8.53 -6.64 21.79
CA GLU A 96 -8.91 -7.88 21.11
C GLU A 96 -8.75 -7.77 19.58
N ALA A 97 -9.11 -6.64 18.96
CA ALA A 97 -8.91 -6.44 17.54
C ALA A 97 -7.41 -6.37 17.17
N VAL A 98 -6.61 -5.69 17.99
CA VAL A 98 -5.14 -5.62 17.81
C VAL A 98 -4.51 -7.00 17.96
N LYS A 99 -4.90 -7.76 18.98
CA LYS A 99 -4.45 -9.13 19.22
C LYS A 99 -4.79 -10.06 18.05
N ASN A 100 -5.96 -9.89 17.45
CA ASN A 100 -6.42 -10.70 16.31
C ASN A 100 -5.65 -10.43 15.00
N LEU A 101 -4.89 -9.34 14.89
CA LEU A 101 -4.02 -9.13 13.72
C LEU A 101 -2.90 -10.17 13.67
N GLY A 102 -2.36 -10.57 14.83
CA GLY A 102 -1.29 -11.56 14.96
C GLY A 102 0.03 -11.11 14.34
N PRO A 103 1.10 -10.90 15.13
CA PRO A 103 2.42 -10.66 14.56
C PRO A 103 2.94 -11.93 13.88
N PHE A 104 3.68 -11.77 12.80
CA PHE A 104 4.48 -12.84 12.20
C PHE A 104 5.94 -12.40 12.08
N THR A 105 6.83 -13.37 11.97
CA THR A 105 8.23 -13.10 11.69
C THR A 105 8.37 -12.85 10.20
N ALA A 106 8.92 -11.69 9.84
CA ALA A 106 9.18 -11.31 8.47
C ALA A 106 10.10 -12.37 7.83
N ASP A 107 9.65 -12.98 6.74
CA ASP A 107 10.41 -13.90 5.91
C ASP A 107 10.80 -13.25 4.58
N GLN A 108 11.54 -13.99 3.74
CA GLN A 108 11.95 -13.54 2.41
C GLN A 108 10.77 -13.08 1.55
N ALA A 109 9.69 -13.86 1.48
CA ALA A 109 8.52 -13.51 0.68
C ALA A 109 7.76 -12.28 1.18
N SER A 110 7.93 -11.94 2.46
CA SER A 110 7.28 -10.81 3.09
C SER A 110 8.11 -9.52 3.10
N THR A 111 9.37 -9.55 2.65
CA THR A 111 10.31 -8.41 2.74
C THR A 111 10.95 -8.08 1.41
N ILE A 112 11.05 -9.08 0.54
CA ILE A 112 11.70 -8.98 -0.76
C ILE A 112 10.67 -8.75 -1.86
N GLU A 113 10.93 -7.76 -2.71
CA GLU A 113 10.23 -7.61 -3.98
C GLU A 113 11.05 -8.24 -5.11
N VAL A 114 10.38 -8.98 -5.99
CA VAL A 114 11.00 -9.57 -7.16
C VAL A 114 10.31 -9.04 -8.40
N ALA A 115 11.10 -8.41 -9.26
CA ALA A 115 10.68 -7.91 -10.55
C ALA A 115 11.30 -8.75 -11.66
N VAL A 116 10.47 -9.19 -12.60
CA VAL A 116 10.90 -9.90 -13.81
C VAL A 116 10.72 -8.94 -14.99
N ILE A 117 11.83 -8.50 -15.56
CA ILE A 117 11.88 -7.61 -16.72
C ILE A 117 12.04 -8.47 -17.95
N VAL A 118 11.07 -8.44 -18.85
CA VAL A 118 11.01 -9.34 -20.00
C VAL A 118 11.20 -8.53 -21.27
N GLU A 119 12.08 -8.98 -22.15
CA GLU A 119 12.29 -8.33 -23.43
C GLU A 119 11.00 -8.35 -24.27
N GLY A 120 10.55 -7.16 -24.68
CA GLY A 120 9.30 -6.97 -25.42
C GLY A 120 8.05 -6.74 -24.57
N ILE A 121 8.15 -6.79 -23.23
CA ILE A 121 7.08 -6.39 -22.32
C ILE A 121 7.46 -5.04 -21.69
N LYS A 122 6.57 -4.04 -21.78
CA LYS A 122 6.77 -2.74 -21.13
C LYS A 122 6.50 -2.88 -19.63
N GLY A 123 7.46 -2.51 -18.78
CA GLY A 123 7.32 -2.54 -17.33
C GLY A 123 7.91 -3.80 -16.69
N GLU A 124 7.52 -4.06 -15.44
CA GLU A 124 8.04 -5.17 -14.64
C GLU A 124 6.92 -6.14 -14.27
N VAL A 125 7.18 -7.43 -14.39
CA VAL A 125 6.27 -8.48 -13.95
C VAL A 125 6.62 -8.87 -12.53
N ILE A 126 5.67 -8.72 -11.59
CA ILE A 126 5.91 -9.02 -10.18
C ILE A 126 5.91 -10.53 -9.93
N ALA A 127 6.90 -10.99 -9.17
CA ALA A 127 6.99 -12.35 -8.66
C ALA A 127 7.24 -12.36 -7.14
N ILE A 128 7.03 -13.51 -6.53
CA ILE A 128 7.25 -13.76 -5.09
C ILE A 128 8.38 -14.79 -4.96
N PRO A 129 9.39 -14.57 -4.11
CA PRO A 129 10.42 -15.58 -3.89
C PRO A 129 9.88 -16.76 -3.07
N GLY A 130 10.45 -17.95 -3.29
CA GLY A 130 10.26 -19.07 -2.38
C GLY A 130 10.93 -18.83 -1.03
N ASN A 131 10.51 -19.57 0.00
CA ASN A 131 11.19 -19.56 1.31
C ASN A 131 12.40 -20.52 1.35
N PHE A 132 12.80 -21.03 0.19
CA PHE A 132 13.85 -22.00 -0.01
C PHE A 132 14.66 -21.65 -1.26
N GLY A 133 15.88 -22.18 -1.33
CA GLY A 133 16.85 -21.78 -2.34
C GLY A 133 17.37 -20.36 -2.13
N PRO A 134 18.34 -19.94 -2.96
CA PRO A 134 18.84 -18.57 -2.92
C PRO A 134 17.79 -17.58 -3.43
N CYS A 135 17.70 -16.41 -2.78
CA CYS A 135 16.91 -15.28 -3.25
C CYS A 135 17.84 -14.22 -3.84
N GLU A 136 18.23 -14.42 -5.09
CA GLU A 136 19.24 -13.64 -5.79
C GLU A 136 18.78 -13.22 -7.19
N SER A 137 19.25 -12.05 -7.64
CA SER A 137 18.95 -11.54 -8.97
C SER A 137 19.58 -12.44 -10.04
N ILE A 138 18.85 -12.66 -11.13
CA ILE A 138 19.33 -13.37 -12.31
C ILE A 138 19.52 -12.35 -13.43
N LYS A 139 20.76 -12.15 -13.87
CA LYS A 139 21.07 -11.31 -15.05
C LYS A 139 20.45 -11.93 -16.29
N LYS A 140 20.10 -11.10 -17.29
CA LYS A 140 19.50 -11.45 -18.59
C LYS A 140 19.81 -12.90 -19.01
N ARG A 141 18.78 -13.75 -19.00
CA ARG A 141 18.82 -15.14 -19.46
C ARG A 141 17.64 -15.42 -20.38
N SER A 142 17.83 -16.35 -21.31
CA SER A 142 16.71 -16.85 -22.11
C SER A 142 15.67 -17.53 -21.22
N VAL A 143 14.41 -17.40 -21.60
CA VAL A 143 13.26 -17.98 -20.90
C VAL A 143 12.77 -19.18 -21.71
N VAL A 144 12.50 -20.30 -21.04
CA VAL A 144 11.92 -21.49 -21.67
C VAL A 144 10.76 -22.03 -20.85
N ILE A 145 9.76 -22.55 -21.53
CA ILE A 145 8.64 -23.22 -20.89
C ILE A 145 8.99 -24.70 -20.75
N ALA A 146 8.80 -25.24 -19.55
CA ALA A 146 9.02 -26.65 -19.28
C ALA A 146 8.04 -27.53 -20.08
N ASP A 147 8.51 -28.71 -20.47
CA ASP A 147 7.67 -29.78 -21.00
C ASP A 147 8.07 -31.11 -20.33
N PRO A 148 7.17 -31.77 -19.56
CA PRO A 148 5.81 -31.34 -19.22
C PRO A 148 5.76 -30.03 -18.44
N PHE A 149 4.73 -29.22 -18.69
CA PHE A 149 4.62 -27.87 -18.12
C PHE A 149 4.54 -27.85 -16.60
N ASP A 150 4.01 -28.90 -15.96
CA ASP A 150 4.02 -29.00 -14.50
C ASP A 150 5.39 -29.41 -13.94
N GLY A 151 6.34 -29.87 -14.76
CA GLY A 151 7.62 -30.38 -14.32
C GLY A 151 7.53 -31.50 -13.27
N ALA A 152 6.43 -32.26 -13.22
CA ALA A 152 6.25 -33.37 -12.30
C ALA A 152 6.97 -34.65 -12.78
N LYS A 153 7.15 -34.76 -14.09
CA LYS A 153 7.86 -35.85 -14.77
C LYS A 153 9.20 -35.35 -15.34
N PRO A 154 10.12 -36.26 -15.74
CA PRO A 154 11.33 -35.87 -16.46
C PRO A 154 11.01 -34.98 -17.66
N PHE A 155 11.82 -33.94 -17.86
CA PHE A 155 11.60 -33.01 -18.97
C PHE A 155 11.96 -33.65 -20.30
N GLN A 156 11.21 -33.33 -21.35
CA GLN A 156 11.48 -33.76 -22.72
C GLN A 156 12.58 -32.90 -23.36
N THR A 157 12.68 -31.63 -22.96
CA THR A 157 13.56 -30.60 -23.55
C THR A 157 14.74 -30.21 -22.63
N ILE A 158 15.37 -31.20 -21.95
CA ILE A 158 16.46 -30.94 -20.98
C ILE A 158 17.60 -30.12 -21.58
N SER A 159 18.00 -30.41 -22.83
CA SER A 159 19.08 -29.71 -23.53
C SER A 159 18.82 -28.22 -23.71
N GLU A 160 17.55 -27.81 -23.72
CA GLU A 160 17.14 -26.42 -23.91
C GLU A 160 17.11 -25.63 -22.60
N MET A 161 17.29 -26.26 -21.43
CA MET A 161 17.13 -25.61 -20.12
C MET A 161 18.42 -25.05 -19.53
N LYS A 162 19.58 -25.49 -20.03
CA LYS A 162 20.88 -25.12 -19.48
C LYS A 162 21.11 -23.61 -19.52
N ASP A 163 21.43 -23.03 -18.35
CA ASP A 163 21.64 -21.59 -18.14
C ASP A 163 20.44 -20.71 -18.52
N LYS A 164 19.21 -21.27 -18.45
CA LYS A 164 17.98 -20.54 -18.75
C LYS A 164 17.06 -20.40 -17.53
N ILE A 165 16.13 -19.45 -17.62
CA ILE A 165 15.01 -19.34 -16.68
C ILE A 165 13.91 -20.29 -17.15
N VAL A 166 13.59 -21.28 -16.32
CA VAL A 166 12.57 -22.30 -16.66
C VAL A 166 11.23 -21.91 -16.06
N VAL A 167 10.18 -21.88 -16.89
CA VAL A 167 8.81 -21.53 -16.50
C VAL A 167 7.96 -22.79 -16.45
N MET A 168 7.25 -23.02 -15.33
CA MET A 168 6.44 -24.22 -15.13
C MET A 168 5.21 -23.94 -14.27
N ALA A 169 4.17 -24.77 -14.33
CA ALA A 169 2.98 -24.62 -13.49
C ALA A 169 3.14 -25.27 -12.10
N ARG A 170 2.38 -24.72 -11.14
CA ARG A 170 2.06 -25.40 -9.88
C ARG A 170 1.22 -26.66 -10.13
N GLY A 171 1.44 -27.69 -9.32
CA GLY A 171 0.65 -28.94 -9.32
C GLY A 171 1.52 -30.17 -9.61
N GLY A 172 0.97 -31.38 -9.47
CA GLY A 172 1.67 -32.63 -9.83
C GLY A 172 2.76 -33.12 -8.88
N CYS A 173 3.54 -32.23 -8.24
CA CYS A 173 4.57 -32.56 -7.25
C CYS A 173 4.91 -31.36 -6.34
N THR A 174 5.81 -31.54 -5.37
CA THR A 174 6.22 -30.46 -4.44
C THR A 174 7.04 -29.38 -5.15
N PHE A 175 7.06 -28.16 -4.61
CA PHE A 175 7.86 -27.06 -5.19
C PHE A 175 9.36 -27.39 -5.20
N ALA A 176 9.88 -27.97 -4.12
CA ALA A 176 11.27 -28.38 -4.03
C ALA A 176 11.63 -29.39 -5.13
N GLN A 177 10.81 -30.43 -5.35
CA GLN A 177 11.06 -31.44 -6.39
C GLN A 177 11.09 -30.86 -7.80
N LYS A 178 10.22 -29.89 -8.10
CA LYS A 178 10.22 -29.17 -9.38
C LYS A 178 11.53 -28.45 -9.61
N VAL A 179 11.96 -27.66 -8.62
CA VAL A 179 13.15 -26.83 -8.71
C VAL A 179 14.41 -27.71 -8.77
N LEU A 180 14.48 -28.77 -7.98
CA LEU A 180 15.58 -29.76 -8.05
C LEU A 180 15.67 -30.43 -9.42
N ARG A 181 14.53 -30.74 -10.06
CA ARG A 181 14.52 -31.31 -11.42
C ARG A 181 15.03 -30.31 -12.46
N ALA A 182 14.63 -29.05 -12.37
CA ALA A 182 15.14 -27.99 -13.25
C ALA A 182 16.63 -27.70 -13.02
N GLN A 183 17.06 -27.71 -11.76
CA GLN A 183 18.47 -27.61 -11.40
C GLN A 183 19.29 -28.76 -11.99
N ALA A 184 18.79 -30.00 -11.93
CA ALA A 184 19.43 -31.14 -12.56
C ALA A 184 19.50 -31.01 -14.09
N ALA A 185 18.56 -30.29 -14.72
CA ALA A 185 18.61 -29.92 -16.14
C ALA A 185 19.53 -28.72 -16.44
N GLY A 186 20.18 -28.13 -15.42
CA GLY A 186 21.11 -27.02 -15.56
C GLY A 186 20.44 -25.65 -15.64
N ALA A 187 19.18 -25.51 -15.22
CA ALA A 187 18.49 -24.22 -15.17
C ALA A 187 19.24 -23.20 -14.30
N ALA A 188 19.23 -21.94 -14.72
CA ALA A 188 19.78 -20.83 -13.93
C ALA A 188 18.81 -20.40 -12.81
N GLY A 189 17.50 -20.61 -13.01
CA GLY A 189 16.46 -20.31 -12.05
C GLY A 189 15.09 -20.73 -12.56
N VAL A 190 14.08 -20.66 -11.70
CA VAL A 190 12.73 -21.15 -12.01
C VAL A 190 11.68 -20.10 -11.69
N ILE A 191 10.68 -19.97 -12.58
CA ILE A 191 9.44 -19.23 -12.34
C ILE A 191 8.28 -20.24 -12.33
N ILE A 192 7.59 -20.36 -11.20
CA ILE A 192 6.42 -21.21 -11.04
C ILE A 192 5.15 -20.37 -11.21
N ILE A 193 4.28 -20.78 -12.13
CA ILE A 193 2.99 -20.16 -12.37
C ILE A 193 1.97 -20.77 -11.43
N GLN A 194 1.39 -19.93 -10.58
CA GLN A 194 0.28 -20.31 -9.71
C GLN A 194 -0.94 -20.70 -10.54
N THR A 195 -1.71 -21.69 -10.08
CA THR A 195 -2.94 -22.16 -10.76
C THR A 195 -4.23 -21.66 -10.11
N VAL A 196 -4.14 -21.13 -8.88
CA VAL A 196 -5.30 -20.59 -8.14
C VAL A 196 -4.98 -19.18 -7.69
N ASP A 197 -5.85 -18.22 -8.02
CA ASP A 197 -5.64 -16.80 -7.71
C ASP A 197 -6.00 -16.49 -6.25
N VAL A 198 -5.11 -16.89 -5.34
CA VAL A 198 -5.21 -16.62 -3.91
C VAL A 198 -3.91 -15.97 -3.44
N TRP A 199 -4.04 -14.86 -2.72
CA TRP A 199 -2.93 -14.05 -2.22
C TRP A 199 -2.91 -14.03 -0.68
N PRO A 200 -1.73 -14.02 -0.02
CA PRO A 200 -0.40 -14.40 -0.51
C PRO A 200 -0.13 -15.91 -0.30
N TYR A 201 0.32 -16.61 -1.35
CA TYR A 201 0.91 -17.94 -1.24
C TYR A 201 2.42 -17.84 -1.46
N THR A 202 3.19 -17.99 -0.40
CA THR A 202 4.64 -18.22 -0.49
C THR A 202 4.88 -19.70 -0.82
N MET A 203 5.85 -19.98 -1.69
CA MET A 203 6.30 -21.36 -1.88
C MET A 203 7.03 -21.81 -0.62
N THR A 204 6.39 -22.69 0.15
CA THR A 204 6.97 -23.24 1.38
C THR A 204 7.47 -24.66 1.15
N ASP A 205 8.66 -24.97 1.66
CA ASP A 205 9.12 -26.35 1.77
C ASP A 205 8.37 -27.11 2.86
N SER A 206 7.25 -27.73 2.50
CA SER A 206 6.43 -28.51 3.42
C SER A 206 7.03 -29.88 3.75
N SER A 207 7.98 -30.39 2.94
CA SER A 207 8.49 -31.75 3.00
C SER A 207 9.95 -31.84 3.48
N GLY A 208 10.65 -30.71 3.64
CA GLY A 208 12.06 -30.68 4.01
C GLY A 208 13.01 -31.08 2.88
N GLU A 209 12.50 -31.16 1.65
CA GLU A 209 13.21 -31.63 0.45
C GLU A 209 14.10 -30.53 -0.16
N SER A 210 13.93 -29.27 0.25
CA SER A 210 14.58 -28.13 -0.38
C SER A 210 16.05 -27.93 -0.01
N LYS A 211 16.61 -28.76 0.87
CA LYS A 211 17.99 -28.64 1.39
C LYS A 211 19.06 -28.50 0.30
N ASN A 212 18.84 -29.13 -0.86
CA ASN A 212 19.78 -29.16 -1.98
C ASN A 212 19.39 -28.20 -3.11
N VAL A 213 18.42 -27.32 -2.90
CA VAL A 213 18.05 -26.29 -3.89
C VAL A 213 19.10 -25.18 -3.85
N THR A 214 19.82 -25.01 -4.95
CA THR A 214 20.90 -24.04 -5.12
C THR A 214 20.61 -23.01 -6.22
N ILE A 215 19.45 -23.08 -6.86
CA ILE A 215 19.01 -22.10 -7.86
C ILE A 215 17.82 -21.27 -7.35
N PRO A 216 17.70 -19.99 -7.76
CA PRO A 216 16.58 -19.17 -7.35
C PRO A 216 15.24 -19.68 -7.88
N ALA A 217 14.21 -19.62 -7.03
CA ALA A 217 12.85 -20.02 -7.37
C ALA A 217 11.86 -18.92 -7.01
N PHE A 218 11.08 -18.50 -8.01
CA PHE A 218 10.09 -17.44 -7.89
C PHE A 218 8.72 -17.94 -8.33
N MET A 219 7.66 -17.27 -7.89
CA MET A 219 6.28 -17.56 -8.25
C MET A 219 5.58 -16.34 -8.82
N MET A 220 4.82 -16.52 -9.90
CA MET A 220 3.87 -15.53 -10.41
C MET A 220 2.44 -15.91 -10.06
N SER A 221 1.56 -14.93 -9.90
CA SER A 221 0.12 -15.17 -9.72
C SER A 221 -0.49 -15.84 -10.94
N ALA A 222 -1.66 -16.46 -10.78
CA ALA A 222 -2.34 -17.14 -11.89
C ALA A 222 -2.71 -16.15 -13.01
N LYS A 223 -3.19 -14.97 -12.63
CA LYS A 223 -3.58 -13.90 -13.58
C LYS A 223 -2.39 -13.42 -14.41
N VAL A 224 -1.29 -13.06 -13.76
CA VAL A 224 -0.09 -12.52 -14.43
C VAL A 224 0.63 -13.62 -15.20
N GLY A 225 0.76 -14.80 -14.58
CA GLY A 225 1.48 -15.92 -15.15
C GLY A 225 0.84 -16.50 -16.41
N LYS A 226 -0.50 -16.46 -16.54
CA LYS A 226 -1.19 -16.89 -17.77
C LYS A 226 -0.73 -16.06 -18.97
N GLY A 227 -0.81 -14.73 -18.88
CA GLY A 227 -0.40 -13.85 -19.98
C GLY A 227 1.10 -13.93 -20.27
N PHE A 228 1.93 -14.09 -19.22
CA PHE A 228 3.37 -14.32 -19.39
C PHE A 228 3.67 -15.60 -20.18
N VAL A 229 3.00 -16.71 -19.87
CA VAL A 229 3.18 -17.98 -20.59
C VAL A 229 2.70 -17.88 -22.04
N GLU A 230 1.57 -17.22 -22.28
CA GLU A 230 1.06 -16.99 -23.64
C GLU A 230 2.06 -16.18 -24.48
N PHE A 231 2.59 -15.08 -23.93
CA PHE A 231 3.63 -14.27 -24.58
C PHE A 231 4.89 -15.08 -24.90
N VAL A 232 5.38 -15.90 -23.96
CA VAL A 232 6.58 -16.72 -24.18
C VAL A 232 6.36 -17.77 -25.26
N ARG A 233 5.16 -18.34 -25.36
CA ARG A 233 4.81 -19.31 -26.43
C ARG A 233 4.75 -18.66 -27.81
N ASP A 234 4.18 -17.47 -27.89
CA ASP A 234 3.95 -16.78 -29.16
C ASP A 234 5.28 -16.38 -29.84
N LYS A 235 6.29 -16.04 -29.03
CA LYS A 235 7.64 -15.66 -29.48
C LYS A 235 8.68 -16.77 -29.35
N ARG A 236 8.27 -18.04 -29.29
CA ARG A 236 9.20 -19.17 -29.12
C ARG A 236 10.31 -19.21 -30.18
N ASP A 237 10.00 -18.80 -31.41
CA ASP A 237 10.92 -18.88 -32.56
C ASP A 237 11.92 -17.70 -32.56
N GLU A 238 11.57 -16.56 -31.94
CA GLU A 238 12.46 -15.40 -31.77
C GLU A 238 13.40 -15.56 -30.56
N GLY A 239 12.97 -16.35 -29.57
CA GLY A 239 13.64 -16.48 -28.29
C GLY A 239 13.42 -15.24 -27.41
N ILE A 240 12.93 -15.45 -26.19
CA ILE A 240 12.75 -14.37 -25.22
C ILE A 240 13.80 -14.47 -24.14
N SER A 241 14.22 -13.30 -23.65
CA SER A 241 15.07 -13.19 -22.48
C SER A 241 14.42 -12.35 -21.38
N ALA A 242 14.81 -12.61 -20.13
CA ALA A 242 14.37 -11.86 -18.98
C ALA A 242 15.50 -11.63 -17.97
N ASP A 243 15.44 -10.50 -17.29
CA ASP A 243 16.19 -10.18 -16.08
C ASP A 243 15.28 -10.40 -14.87
N ILE A 244 15.81 -10.97 -13.79
CA ILE A 244 15.12 -11.05 -12.50
C ILE A 244 15.88 -10.18 -11.50
N ILE A 245 15.21 -9.17 -10.97
CA ILE A 245 15.74 -8.22 -10.00
C ILE A 245 15.12 -8.50 -8.65
N VAL A 246 15.96 -8.85 -7.67
CA VAL A 246 15.60 -9.05 -6.28
C VAL A 246 15.94 -7.80 -5.48
N ARG A 247 14.92 -7.15 -4.90
CA ARG A 247 15.04 -5.95 -4.07
C ARG A 247 14.80 -6.35 -2.61
N LYS A 248 15.86 -6.40 -1.80
CA LYS A 248 15.80 -6.91 -0.42
C LYS A 248 15.21 -5.91 0.57
N ASP A 249 15.29 -4.62 0.27
CA ASP A 249 14.92 -3.55 1.20
C ASP A 249 13.58 -2.90 0.81
N ALA A 250 12.79 -3.58 -0.01
CA ALA A 250 11.64 -2.97 -0.68
C ALA A 250 10.44 -2.68 0.23
N ARG A 251 10.51 -3.05 1.51
CA ARG A 251 9.42 -2.85 2.48
C ARG A 251 9.91 -2.10 3.70
N GLU A 252 9.86 -0.78 3.62
CA GLU A 252 10.04 0.13 4.75
C GLU A 252 8.71 0.31 5.50
N CYS A 253 8.79 0.36 6.82
CA CYS A 253 7.64 0.70 7.67
C CYS A 253 7.39 2.20 7.58
N VAL A 254 6.27 2.62 6.98
CA VAL A 254 5.96 4.06 6.79
C VAL A 254 5.79 4.87 8.09
N ILE A 255 5.61 4.19 9.23
CA ILE A 255 5.46 4.85 10.53
C ILE A 255 6.81 5.35 11.05
N CYS A 256 7.84 4.50 10.99
CA CYS A 256 9.18 4.81 11.50
C CYS A 256 10.22 5.06 10.41
N GLN A 257 9.88 4.82 9.14
CA GLN A 257 10.74 4.94 7.96
C GLN A 257 12.00 4.05 8.05
N VAL A 258 11.87 2.88 8.71
CA VAL A 258 12.93 1.88 8.84
C VAL A 258 12.54 0.61 8.09
N GLU A 259 13.53 -0.07 7.54
CA GLU A 259 13.37 -1.35 6.85
C GLU A 259 12.73 -2.43 7.76
N MET A 260 11.80 -3.21 7.20
CA MET A 260 11.25 -4.40 7.85
C MET A 260 12.04 -5.64 7.44
N SER A 261 13.28 -5.78 7.93
CA SER A 261 14.17 -6.88 7.51
C SER A 261 13.70 -8.27 7.97
N ILE A 262 14.23 -9.32 7.32
CA ILE A 262 13.96 -10.73 7.67
C ILE A 262 14.26 -10.98 9.16
N GLY A 263 13.38 -11.71 9.84
CA GLY A 263 13.50 -12.02 11.26
C GLY A 263 12.82 -11.01 12.20
N MET A 264 12.48 -9.82 11.71
CA MET A 264 11.75 -8.82 12.51
C MET A 264 10.28 -9.22 12.70
N LYS A 265 9.67 -8.74 13.79
CA LYS A 265 8.22 -8.89 14.01
C LYS A 265 7.46 -7.82 13.25
N VAL A 266 6.60 -8.27 12.35
CA VAL A 266 5.74 -7.44 11.51
C VAL A 266 4.30 -7.85 11.66
N THR A 267 3.39 -6.91 11.41
CA THR A 267 1.94 -7.14 11.49
C THR A 267 1.29 -6.60 10.24
N ARG A 268 0.29 -7.32 9.72
CA ARG A 268 -0.52 -6.93 8.56
C ARG A 268 -1.87 -6.42 9.00
N MET A 269 -2.30 -5.31 8.41
CA MET A 269 -3.70 -4.88 8.47
C MET A 269 -4.59 -5.77 7.59
N PRO A 270 -5.93 -5.77 7.77
CA PRO A 270 -6.84 -6.52 6.91
C PRO A 270 -6.68 -6.18 5.41
N CYS A 271 -6.32 -4.93 5.11
CA CYS A 271 -5.96 -4.42 3.79
C CYS A 271 -4.58 -4.86 3.26
N GLN A 272 -3.88 -5.77 3.95
CA GLN A 272 -2.58 -6.37 3.61
C GLN A 272 -1.35 -5.46 3.72
N HIS A 273 -1.51 -4.17 4.04
CA HIS A 273 -0.37 -3.30 4.36
C HIS A 273 0.38 -3.80 5.60
N MET A 274 1.72 -3.75 5.52
CA MET A 274 2.66 -4.27 6.53
C MET A 274 3.36 -3.14 7.27
N PHE A 275 3.61 -3.37 8.55
CA PHE A 275 4.32 -2.46 9.46
C PHE A 275 5.11 -3.27 10.48
N HIS A 276 6.13 -2.68 11.12
CA HIS A 276 6.67 -3.27 12.35
C HIS A 276 5.55 -3.44 13.37
N THR A 277 5.54 -4.57 14.07
CA THR A 277 4.50 -4.87 15.05
C THR A 277 4.38 -3.74 16.06
N VAL A 278 5.49 -3.30 16.65
CA VAL A 278 5.49 -2.24 17.67
C VAL A 278 4.89 -0.93 17.12
N CYS A 279 5.36 -0.46 15.96
CA CYS A 279 4.87 0.77 15.35
C CYS A 279 3.37 0.73 15.06
N LEU A 280 2.86 -0.40 14.56
CA LEU A 280 1.44 -0.54 14.30
C LEU A 280 0.62 -0.58 15.59
N HIS A 281 1.12 -1.21 16.65
CA HIS A 281 0.41 -1.27 17.93
C HIS A 281 0.30 0.12 18.54
N GLU A 282 1.38 0.91 18.54
CA GLU A 282 1.37 2.31 19.00
C GLU A 282 0.41 3.17 18.19
N TRP A 283 0.40 3.01 16.85
CA TRP A 283 -0.56 3.70 15.99
C TRP A 283 -2.01 3.34 16.33
N LEU A 284 -2.26 2.05 16.59
CA LEU A 284 -3.60 1.53 16.86
C LEU A 284 -4.15 1.90 18.25
N GLN A 285 -3.29 2.41 19.13
CA GLN A 285 -3.72 3.02 20.41
C GLN A 285 -4.36 4.39 20.22
N ILE A 286 -4.11 5.06 19.10
CA ILE A 286 -4.63 6.41 18.82
C ILE A 286 -5.83 6.34 17.88
N GLY A 287 -5.77 5.49 16.85
CA GLY A 287 -6.86 5.28 15.90
C GLY A 287 -7.01 3.81 15.54
N ASN A 288 -8.04 3.42 14.80
CA ASN A 288 -8.28 2.01 14.46
C ASN A 288 -8.07 1.72 12.96
N SER A 289 -7.37 2.59 12.24
CA SER A 289 -7.27 2.55 10.77
C SER A 289 -5.82 2.42 10.27
N CYS A 290 -5.67 1.87 9.07
CA CYS A 290 -4.38 1.67 8.42
C CYS A 290 -3.69 3.02 8.11
N PRO A 291 -2.40 3.22 8.49
CA PRO A 291 -1.66 4.45 8.18
C PRO A 291 -1.56 4.78 6.69
N ILE A 292 -1.62 3.75 5.83
CA ILE A 292 -1.43 3.90 4.38
C ILE A 292 -2.76 4.19 3.67
N CYS A 293 -3.81 3.41 3.95
CA CYS A 293 -5.05 3.44 3.17
C CYS A 293 -6.31 3.73 4.00
N ARG A 294 -6.15 4.01 5.30
CA ARG A 294 -7.25 4.33 6.26
C ARG A 294 -8.35 3.27 6.41
N VAL A 295 -8.16 2.07 5.87
CA VAL A 295 -9.06 0.92 6.12
C VAL A 295 -9.00 0.54 7.59
N GLU A 296 -10.17 0.41 8.22
CA GLU A 296 -10.28 0.06 9.64
C GLU A 296 -9.85 -1.38 9.93
N ILE A 297 -9.34 -1.61 11.13
CA ILE A 297 -8.92 -2.92 11.66
C ILE A 297 -10.07 -3.94 11.72
N ALA A 298 -11.30 -3.46 11.90
CA ALA A 298 -12.50 -4.29 11.95
C ALA A 298 -13.07 -4.62 10.57
N ALA A 299 -12.49 -4.09 9.48
CA ALA A 299 -12.92 -4.42 8.14
C ALA A 299 -12.79 -5.93 7.92
N LYS A 300 -13.93 -6.60 7.68
CA LYS A 300 -13.93 -8.00 7.23
C LYS A 300 -13.07 -8.09 5.98
N ARG A 301 -12.32 -9.19 5.82
CA ARG A 301 -11.68 -9.53 4.55
C ARG A 301 -12.77 -9.66 3.48
N THR A 302 -13.15 -8.57 2.84
CA THR A 302 -14.03 -8.59 1.69
C THR A 302 -13.20 -9.15 0.54
N ALA A 303 -13.56 -10.35 0.09
CA ALA A 303 -13.17 -10.80 -1.24
C ALA A 303 -13.72 -9.76 -2.22
N HIS A 304 -12.82 -8.98 -2.82
CA HIS A 304 -13.01 -8.10 -3.97
C HIS A 304 -14.42 -7.47 -4.15
N ASN A 305 -14.57 -6.18 -3.82
CA ASN A 305 -15.17 -5.23 -4.78
C ASN A 305 -14.98 -3.75 -4.37
N SER A 306 -14.32 -3.02 -5.27
CA SER A 306 -14.75 -1.77 -5.91
C SER A 306 -15.50 -0.70 -5.12
N LEU A 307 -14.97 0.53 -5.21
CA LEU A 307 -15.55 1.86 -4.90
C LEU A 307 -15.26 2.43 -3.49
N SER A 308 -14.05 2.95 -3.29
CA SER A 308 -13.86 4.38 -3.01
C SER A 308 -12.40 4.78 -3.19
N SER A 309 -12.22 5.89 -3.87
CA SER A 309 -10.97 6.52 -4.26
C SER A 309 -10.10 6.93 -3.07
N SER A 310 -8.97 6.26 -2.90
CA SER A 310 -7.74 6.87 -2.38
C SER A 310 -6.57 6.40 -3.23
N GLN A 311 -6.44 7.05 -4.38
CA GLN A 311 -5.24 6.99 -5.21
C GLN A 311 -4.10 7.58 -4.39
N ASN A 312 -3.27 6.73 -3.76
CA ASN A 312 -1.86 6.99 -3.41
C ASN A 312 -1.20 5.84 -2.62
N ALA A 313 -1.92 4.77 -2.29
CA ALA A 313 -1.34 3.59 -1.62
C ALA A 313 -1.15 2.36 -2.52
N GLN A 314 -1.93 2.27 -3.61
CA GLN A 314 -2.01 1.09 -4.47
C GLN A 314 -1.10 1.15 -5.72
N GLN A 315 -0.35 2.23 -5.93
CA GLN A 315 0.38 2.49 -7.19
C GLN A 315 1.60 1.59 -7.46
N ARG A 316 1.87 0.56 -6.65
CA ARG A 316 2.89 -0.46 -6.99
C ARG A 316 2.35 -1.88 -7.13
N GLY A 317 1.07 -2.11 -6.86
CA GLY A 317 0.48 -3.46 -6.83
C GLY A 317 -0.58 -3.74 -7.90
N ASP A 318 -1.21 -2.71 -8.45
CA ASP A 318 -2.30 -2.86 -9.42
C ASP A 318 -1.89 -2.33 -10.80
N PHE A 319 -1.03 -3.06 -11.51
CA PHE A 319 -0.85 -2.86 -12.95
C PHE A 319 -1.96 -3.61 -13.69
N ALA A 320 -3.03 -2.86 -14.03
CA ALA A 320 -4.08 -3.34 -14.89
C ALA A 320 -3.53 -3.60 -16.30
N TRP A 321 -3.49 -4.88 -16.68
CA TRP A 321 -3.07 -5.40 -17.99
C TRP A 321 -3.70 -4.72 -19.22
N SER A 322 -4.77 -3.94 -19.06
CA SER A 322 -5.50 -3.29 -20.16
C SER A 322 -4.71 -2.16 -20.86
N GLU A 323 -3.59 -1.68 -20.31
CA GLU A 323 -2.86 -0.54 -20.88
C GLU A 323 -1.65 -0.91 -21.75
N TRP A 324 -1.34 -2.21 -21.92
CA TRP A 324 -0.16 -2.64 -22.70
C TRP A 324 -0.43 -2.90 -24.19
N PHE A 325 -1.69 -2.93 -24.60
CA PHE A 325 -2.11 -3.24 -25.97
C PHE A 325 -2.74 -2.03 -26.69
N SER A 326 -2.14 -0.86 -26.55
CA SER A 326 -2.43 0.31 -27.41
C SER A 326 -1.18 0.77 -28.13
#